data_AF-A0A535YL41-F1
#
_entry.id   AF-A0A535YL41-F1
#
_cell.length_a   1.000
_cell.length_b   1.000
_cell.length_c   1.000
_cell.angle_alpha   90.00
_cell.angle_beta   90.00
_cell.angle_gamma   90.00
#
_symmetry.space_group_name_H-M   'P 1'
#
loop_
_entity.id
_entity.type
_entity.pdbx_description
1 polymer ?
#
loop_
_entity_poly.entity_id
_entity_poly.type
_entity_poly.pdbx_seq_one_letter_code
_entity_poly.pdbx_strand_id
1 'polypeptide(L)'
;MFTKLLVPLDGTIEAASALPAAKTLARATGGSITLVRVPESVGDPAQSLLGHDIAEDELRATAEELAASGLQVDWVIGAHPVAQFIIDAAAARKSDLIVMATHGRTGLARAFAGSVSERVVADSGRAVLLLKPDGKRLHQIETLLVPVDGTEGGALALGAAVGVARSTGARLVLVDVVPPTPLWMYGAVGVGSAMYIDPAWEEEALRSAETYVEGLSGRLRKAGVHVEAKALRGEVAPTIDAVAE
;
A
#
# COMPACT_ATOMS: atom_id res chain seq x y z
N MET A 1 13.84 -5.06 4.41
CA MET A 1 12.89 -5.93 3.69
C MET A 1 11.92 -6.48 4.73
N PHE A 2 10.66 -6.72 4.37
CA PHE A 2 9.61 -7.09 5.33
C PHE A 2 9.73 -8.55 5.79
N THR A 3 9.68 -8.77 7.10
CA THR A 3 9.91 -10.09 7.74
C THR A 3 8.77 -10.51 8.66
N LYS A 4 7.92 -9.58 9.08
CA LYS A 4 6.79 -9.85 9.98
C LYS A 4 5.51 -9.34 9.34
N LEU A 5 4.86 -10.22 8.59
CA LEU A 5 3.67 -9.90 7.82
C LEU A 5 2.42 -10.12 8.67
N LEU A 6 1.45 -9.23 8.57
CA LEU A 6 0.11 -9.40 9.12
C LEU A 6 -0.91 -9.43 7.99
N VAL A 7 -1.79 -10.42 7.99
CA VAL A 7 -2.82 -10.61 6.98
C VAL A 7 -4.19 -10.67 7.65
N PRO A 8 -5.02 -9.63 7.57
CA PRO A 8 -6.39 -9.69 8.03
C PRO A 8 -7.26 -10.47 7.03
N LEU A 9 -8.10 -11.34 7.56
CA LEU A 9 -9.07 -12.17 6.84
C LEU A 9 -10.46 -11.95 7.47
N ASP A 10 -11.49 -11.97 6.64
CA ASP A 10 -12.91 -11.86 7.04
C ASP A 10 -13.71 -13.14 6.73
N GLY A 11 -13.05 -14.19 6.22
CA GLY A 11 -13.68 -15.43 5.75
C GLY A 11 -14.10 -15.40 4.28
N THR A 12 -13.95 -14.26 3.59
CA THR A 12 -14.27 -14.14 2.16
C THR A 12 -13.11 -14.59 1.27
N ILE A 13 -13.44 -14.99 0.03
CA ILE A 13 -12.45 -15.36 -0.99
C ILE A 13 -11.63 -14.13 -1.39
N GLU A 14 -12.25 -12.97 -1.40
CA GLU A 14 -11.64 -11.68 -1.70
C GLU A 14 -10.52 -11.39 -0.70
N ALA A 15 -10.77 -11.47 0.61
CA ALA A 15 -9.73 -11.30 1.62
C ALA A 15 -8.63 -12.37 1.52
N ALA A 16 -9.01 -13.63 1.29
CA ALA A 16 -8.07 -14.74 1.11
C ALA A 16 -7.14 -14.56 -0.11
N SER A 17 -7.53 -13.74 -1.10
CA SER A 17 -6.67 -13.41 -2.25
C SER A 17 -5.35 -12.71 -1.87
N ALA A 18 -5.22 -12.21 -0.64
CA ALA A 18 -3.97 -11.68 -0.10
C ALA A 18 -2.94 -12.76 0.26
N LEU A 19 -3.37 -13.99 0.56
CA LEU A 19 -2.51 -15.07 1.07
C LEU A 19 -1.39 -15.47 0.09
N PRO A 20 -1.62 -15.60 -1.24
CA PRO A 20 -0.54 -15.93 -2.18
C PRO A 20 0.59 -14.89 -2.19
N ALA A 21 0.25 -13.60 -2.07
CA ALA A 21 1.23 -12.53 -2.01
C ALA A 21 2.02 -12.57 -0.69
N ALA A 22 1.32 -12.70 0.44
CA ALA A 22 1.96 -12.85 1.75
C ALA A 22 2.90 -14.07 1.81
N LYS A 23 2.48 -15.21 1.26
CA LYS A 23 3.30 -16.43 1.13
C LYS A 23 4.55 -16.20 0.30
N THR A 24 4.42 -15.51 -0.83
CA THR A 24 5.56 -15.19 -1.72
C THR A 24 6.57 -14.32 -0.99
N LEU A 25 6.10 -13.27 -0.32
CA LEU A 25 6.96 -12.35 0.42
C LEU A 25 7.63 -13.03 1.61
N ALA A 26 6.89 -13.77 2.43
CA ALA A 26 7.44 -14.49 3.57
C ALA A 26 8.52 -15.51 3.15
N ARG A 27 8.32 -16.23 2.04
CA ARG A 27 9.33 -17.14 1.49
C ARG A 27 10.58 -16.41 1.01
N ALA A 28 10.42 -15.29 0.33
CA ALA A 28 11.55 -14.50 -0.19
C ALA A 28 12.42 -13.92 0.93
N THR A 29 11.83 -13.64 2.10
CA THR A 29 12.53 -12.99 3.22
C THR A 29 12.85 -13.93 4.38
N GLY A 30 12.37 -15.17 4.35
CA GLY A 30 12.39 -16.06 5.52
C GLY A 30 11.54 -15.53 6.68
N GLY A 31 10.53 -14.71 6.36
CA GLY A 31 9.66 -14.05 7.33
C GLY A 31 8.53 -14.94 7.88
N SER A 32 7.83 -14.40 8.87
CA SER A 32 6.65 -15.01 9.49
C SER A 32 5.36 -14.30 9.08
N ILE A 33 4.25 -15.03 9.12
CA ILE A 33 2.90 -14.52 8.85
C ILE A 33 2.07 -14.58 10.13
N THR A 34 1.37 -13.49 10.45
CA THR A 34 0.29 -13.48 11.44
C THR A 34 -1.05 -13.31 10.71
N LEU A 35 -1.94 -14.28 10.84
CA LEU A 35 -3.32 -14.13 10.37
C LEU A 35 -4.18 -13.45 11.46
N VAL A 36 -5.06 -12.54 11.05
CA VAL A 36 -5.98 -11.84 11.95
C VAL A 36 -7.39 -12.02 11.44
N ARG A 37 -8.34 -12.34 12.32
CA ARG A 37 -9.77 -12.28 11.98
C ARG A 37 -10.57 -11.66 13.11
N VAL A 38 -11.53 -10.82 12.76
CA VAL A 38 -12.51 -10.26 13.69
C VAL A 38 -13.87 -10.80 13.29
N PRO A 39 -14.46 -11.73 14.06
CA PRO A 39 -15.78 -12.29 13.77
C PRO A 39 -16.86 -11.20 13.83
N GLU A 40 -17.89 -11.32 12.98
CA GLU A 40 -19.03 -10.42 13.06
C GLU A 40 -19.77 -10.59 14.37
N SER A 41 -20.12 -9.47 15.01
CA SER A 41 -21.01 -9.49 16.17
C SER A 41 -22.47 -9.53 15.68
N VAL A 42 -23.11 -10.68 15.82
CA VAL A 42 -24.56 -10.83 15.61
C VAL A 42 -25.30 -10.38 16.88
N GLY A 43 -26.46 -9.74 16.75
CA GLY A 43 -27.20 -9.19 17.90
C GLY A 43 -27.68 -10.20 18.95
N ASP A 44 -27.56 -11.50 18.67
CA ASP A 44 -27.84 -12.61 19.58
C ASP A 44 -26.52 -13.19 20.17
N PRO A 45 -26.35 -13.22 21.50
CA PRO A 45 -25.17 -13.78 22.15
C PRO A 45 -24.85 -15.22 21.76
N ALA A 46 -25.85 -16.09 21.60
CA ALA A 46 -25.62 -17.49 21.26
C ALA A 46 -25.08 -17.63 19.83
N GLN A 47 -25.62 -16.85 18.89
CA GLN A 47 -25.13 -16.80 17.52
C GLN A 47 -23.74 -16.16 17.42
N SER A 48 -23.45 -15.15 18.25
CA SER A 48 -22.10 -14.55 18.31
C SER A 48 -21.05 -15.54 18.81
N LEU A 49 -21.36 -16.36 19.82
CA LEU A 49 -20.44 -17.40 20.29
C LEU A 49 -20.19 -18.46 19.22
N LEU A 50 -21.25 -18.96 18.57
CA LEU A 50 -21.10 -19.91 17.47
C LEU A 50 -20.31 -19.32 16.30
N GLY A 51 -20.57 -18.06 15.94
CA GLY A 51 -19.84 -17.36 14.89
C GLY A 51 -18.35 -17.18 15.23
N HIS A 52 -18.04 -16.95 16.50
CA HIS A 52 -16.67 -16.88 16.99
C HIS A 52 -15.93 -18.23 16.83
N ASP A 53 -16.53 -19.32 17.30
CA ASP A 53 -15.91 -20.66 17.24
C ASP A 53 -15.67 -21.09 15.78
N ILE A 54 -16.65 -20.86 14.90
CA ILE A 54 -16.50 -21.14 13.45
C ILE A 54 -15.37 -20.30 12.86
N ALA A 55 -15.33 -18.99 13.18
CA ALA A 55 -14.32 -18.10 12.66
C ALA A 55 -12.89 -18.49 13.11
N GLU A 56 -12.77 -18.96 14.35
CA GLU A 56 -11.54 -19.48 14.94
C GLU A 56 -11.07 -20.77 14.25
N ASP A 57 -11.98 -21.74 14.08
CA ASP A 57 -11.67 -23.01 13.42
C ASP A 57 -11.20 -22.81 11.97
N GLU A 58 -11.89 -21.95 11.21
CA GLU A 58 -11.52 -21.60 9.83
C GLU A 58 -10.16 -20.88 9.76
N LEU A 59 -9.88 -19.96 10.70
CA LEU A 59 -8.60 -19.25 10.75
C LEU A 59 -7.46 -20.21 11.12
N ARG A 60 -7.69 -21.10 12.08
CA ARG A 60 -6.74 -22.14 12.49
C ARG A 60 -6.42 -23.08 11.33
N ALA A 61 -7.43 -23.57 10.61
CA ALA A 61 -7.23 -24.43 9.44
C ALA A 61 -6.38 -23.73 8.37
N THR A 62 -6.66 -22.45 8.09
CA THR A 62 -5.86 -21.63 7.15
C THR A 62 -4.40 -21.49 7.62
N ALA A 63 -4.18 -21.27 8.92
CA ALA A 63 -2.84 -21.17 9.49
C ALA A 63 -2.06 -22.48 9.39
N GLU A 64 -2.72 -23.61 9.68
CA GLU A 64 -2.15 -24.96 9.58
C GLU A 64 -1.76 -25.30 8.14
N GLU A 65 -2.60 -24.96 7.15
CA GLU A 65 -2.29 -25.15 5.72
C GLU A 65 -1.03 -24.36 5.31
N LEU A 66 -0.94 -23.10 5.73
CA LEU A 66 0.23 -22.27 5.43
C LEU A 66 1.48 -22.80 6.14
N ALA A 67 1.37 -23.23 7.39
CA ALA A 67 2.46 -23.81 8.16
C ALA A 67 2.97 -25.12 7.53
N ALA A 68 2.08 -25.98 7.06
CA ALA A 68 2.42 -27.20 6.32
C ALA A 68 3.22 -26.90 5.04
N SER A 69 3.14 -25.68 4.51
CA SER A 69 3.94 -25.22 3.37
C SER A 69 5.33 -24.69 3.72
N GLY A 70 5.77 -24.88 4.97
CA GLY A 70 7.10 -24.55 5.49
C GLY A 70 7.25 -23.11 6.02
N LEU A 71 6.14 -22.44 6.33
CA LEU A 71 6.13 -21.06 6.83
C LEU A 71 5.96 -21.02 8.35
N GLN A 72 6.53 -19.99 8.98
CA GLN A 72 6.20 -19.65 10.36
C GLN A 72 4.89 -18.86 10.36
N VAL A 73 3.85 -19.45 10.94
CA VAL A 73 2.50 -18.88 10.94
C VAL A 73 1.96 -18.86 12.36
N ASP A 74 1.43 -17.71 12.74
CA ASP A 74 0.66 -17.51 13.95
C ASP A 74 -0.69 -16.88 13.58
N TRP A 75 -1.67 -16.92 14.47
CA TRP A 75 -2.98 -16.35 14.21
C TRP A 75 -3.60 -15.75 15.48
N VAL A 76 -4.58 -14.87 15.28
CA VAL A 76 -5.32 -14.26 16.40
C VAL A 76 -6.76 -13.91 15.98
N ILE A 77 -7.70 -14.23 16.87
CA ILE A 77 -9.08 -13.76 16.80
C ILE A 77 -9.22 -12.46 17.60
N GLY A 78 -9.86 -11.47 16.99
CA GLY A 78 -10.05 -10.15 17.55
C GLY A 78 -11.51 -9.77 17.73
N ALA A 79 -11.70 -8.53 18.19
CA ALA A 79 -13.02 -7.94 18.40
C ALA A 79 -13.13 -6.61 17.63
N HIS A 80 -14.37 -6.16 17.43
CA HIS A 80 -14.63 -4.83 16.87
C HIS A 80 -14.08 -3.71 17.77
N PRO A 81 -13.69 -2.55 17.20
CA PRO A 81 -13.70 -2.22 15.77
C PRO A 81 -12.56 -2.87 14.97
N VAL A 82 -12.89 -3.46 13.80
CA VAL A 82 -11.97 -4.26 12.98
C VAL A 82 -10.66 -3.54 12.66
N ALA A 83 -10.73 -2.30 12.16
CA ALA A 83 -9.54 -1.54 11.78
C ALA A 83 -8.61 -1.28 12.98
N GLN A 84 -9.18 -0.92 14.13
CA GLN A 84 -8.41 -0.67 15.34
C GLN A 84 -7.71 -1.94 15.82
N PHE A 85 -8.43 -3.07 15.81
CA PHE A 85 -7.83 -4.35 16.18
C PHE A 85 -6.66 -4.73 15.26
N ILE A 86 -6.80 -4.53 13.95
CA ILE A 86 -5.72 -4.79 12.98
C ILE A 86 -4.48 -3.93 13.31
N ILE A 87 -4.68 -2.65 13.59
CA ILE A 87 -3.60 -1.71 13.95
C ILE A 87 -2.91 -2.15 15.24
N ASP A 88 -3.69 -2.46 16.27
CA ASP A 88 -3.18 -2.85 17.58
C ASP A 88 -2.46 -4.22 17.51
N ALA A 89 -3.00 -5.17 16.73
CA ALA A 89 -2.36 -6.46 16.50
C ALA A 89 -1.04 -6.30 15.73
N ALA A 90 -1.00 -5.46 14.70
CA ALA A 90 0.24 -5.14 13.98
C ALA A 90 1.27 -4.50 14.91
N ALA A 91 0.84 -3.63 15.82
CA ALA A 91 1.70 -3.02 16.83
C ALA A 91 2.25 -4.06 17.81
N ALA A 92 1.38 -4.87 18.41
CA ALA A 92 1.73 -5.88 19.41
C ALA A 92 2.68 -6.95 18.86
N ARG A 93 2.46 -7.41 17.62
CA ARG A 93 3.30 -8.42 16.96
C ARG A 93 4.53 -7.83 16.27
N LYS A 94 4.68 -6.50 16.31
CA LYS A 94 5.76 -5.75 15.63
C LYS A 94 5.81 -6.08 14.13
N SER A 95 4.64 -6.21 13.50
CA SER A 95 4.52 -6.46 12.07
C SER A 95 5.08 -5.29 11.27
N ASP A 96 5.93 -5.56 10.30
CA ASP A 96 6.55 -4.54 9.45
C ASP A 96 5.81 -4.34 8.12
N LEU A 97 4.87 -5.23 7.79
CA LEU A 97 3.98 -5.13 6.64
C LEU A 97 2.58 -5.67 6.97
N ILE A 98 1.54 -4.92 6.61
CA ILE A 98 0.15 -5.39 6.60
C ILE A 98 -0.23 -5.68 5.14
N VAL A 99 -0.69 -6.90 4.83
CA VAL A 99 -1.09 -7.30 3.48
C VAL A 99 -2.59 -7.52 3.45
N MET A 100 -3.33 -6.69 2.70
CA MET A 100 -4.79 -6.75 2.62
C MET A 100 -5.23 -6.84 1.16
N ALA A 101 -6.29 -7.58 0.91
CA ALA A 101 -7.02 -7.45 -0.35
C ALA A 101 -8.10 -6.38 -0.21
N THR A 102 -8.34 -5.61 -1.26
CA THR A 102 -9.45 -4.66 -1.33
C THR A 102 -10.73 -5.39 -1.73
N HIS A 103 -11.89 -5.02 -1.17
CA HIS A 103 -13.17 -5.60 -1.62
C HIS A 103 -13.48 -5.18 -3.06
N GLY A 104 -13.48 -6.15 -3.98
CA GLY A 104 -13.79 -5.96 -5.39
C GLY A 104 -15.30 -6.02 -5.66
N ARG A 105 -16.06 -4.96 -5.33
CA ARG A 105 -17.40 -4.81 -5.93
C ARG A 105 -17.25 -4.27 -7.35
N THR A 106 -17.78 -5.03 -8.30
CA THR A 106 -17.75 -4.81 -9.75
C THR A 106 -17.98 -3.36 -10.17
N GLY A 107 -17.09 -2.85 -11.04
CA GLY A 107 -17.35 -1.81 -12.04
C GLY A 107 -18.21 -0.62 -11.61
N LEU A 108 -17.60 0.37 -10.96
CA LEU A 108 -17.74 1.82 -11.20
C LEU A 108 -16.99 2.58 -10.09
N ALA A 109 -16.14 3.52 -10.53
CA ALA A 109 -15.39 4.51 -9.74
C ALA A 109 -14.25 4.02 -8.82
N ARG A 110 -13.02 4.24 -9.32
CA ARG A 110 -11.90 4.93 -8.64
C ARG A 110 -11.84 4.75 -7.10
N ALA A 111 -10.93 3.89 -6.67
CA ALA A 111 -10.34 3.89 -5.32
C ALA A 111 -11.32 3.80 -4.13
N PHE A 112 -12.28 2.88 -4.15
CA PHE A 112 -12.90 2.44 -2.89
C PHE A 112 -11.94 1.49 -2.16
N ALA A 113 -10.94 2.06 -1.48
CA ALA A 113 -10.34 1.40 -0.35
C ALA A 113 -11.47 1.19 0.68
N GLY A 114 -11.74 -0.05 1.10
CA GLY A 114 -12.80 -0.29 2.08
C GLY A 114 -12.56 0.54 3.35
N SER A 115 -13.60 0.91 4.09
CA SER A 115 -13.50 1.75 5.30
C SER A 115 -12.48 1.22 6.33
N VAL A 116 -12.26 -0.10 6.36
CA VAL A 116 -11.20 -0.74 7.16
C VAL A 116 -9.81 -0.48 6.56
N SER A 117 -9.63 -0.68 5.25
CA SER A 117 -8.35 -0.47 4.57
C SER A 117 -7.90 0.99 4.61
N GLU A 118 -8.82 1.94 4.38
CA GLU A 118 -8.54 3.38 4.48
C GLU A 118 -8.00 3.73 5.86
N ARG A 119 -8.69 3.26 6.92
CA ARG A 119 -8.28 3.53 8.29
C ARG A 119 -6.94 2.87 8.64
N VAL A 120 -6.69 1.64 8.17
CA VAL A 120 -5.41 0.96 8.39
C VAL A 120 -4.26 1.68 7.67
N VAL A 121 -4.47 2.16 6.44
CA VAL A 121 -3.47 2.96 5.70
C VAL A 121 -3.19 4.28 6.42
N ALA A 122 -4.24 4.96 6.91
CA ALA A 122 -4.10 6.24 7.58
C ALA A 122 -3.40 6.13 8.96
N ASP A 123 -3.77 5.13 9.77
CA ASP A 123 -3.49 5.15 11.20
C ASP A 123 -2.47 4.08 11.66
N SER A 124 -2.13 3.07 10.85
CA SER A 124 -1.32 1.95 11.34
C SER A 124 0.14 2.30 11.65
N GLY A 125 0.69 3.32 10.99
CA GLY A 125 2.12 3.63 11.02
C GLY A 125 3.00 2.48 10.49
N ARG A 126 2.43 1.54 9.74
CA ARG A 126 3.14 0.41 9.10
C ARG A 126 2.98 0.48 7.59
N ALA A 127 3.90 -0.17 6.88
CA ALA A 127 3.71 -0.36 5.44
C ALA A 127 2.47 -1.21 5.21
N VAL A 128 1.63 -0.81 4.25
CA VAL A 128 0.42 -1.54 3.86
C VAL A 128 0.51 -1.89 2.37
N LEU A 129 0.36 -3.18 2.07
CA LEU A 129 0.24 -3.69 0.71
C LEU A 129 -1.23 -4.00 0.43
N LEU A 130 -1.83 -3.23 -0.46
CA LEU A 130 -3.19 -3.45 -0.94
C LEU A 130 -3.18 -4.22 -2.27
N LEU A 131 -3.98 -5.26 -2.34
CA LEU A 131 -4.10 -6.14 -3.51
C LEU A 131 -5.50 -6.05 -4.09
N LYS A 132 -5.58 -5.84 -5.41
CA LYS A 132 -6.83 -6.01 -6.14
C LYS A 132 -7.10 -7.52 -6.31
N PRO A 133 -8.29 -8.04 -5.97
CA PRO A 133 -8.60 -9.47 -6.08
C PRO A 133 -8.31 -10.07 -7.47
N ASP A 134 -8.64 -9.31 -8.53
CA ASP A 134 -8.41 -9.68 -9.93
C ASP A 134 -7.12 -9.09 -10.51
N GLY A 135 -6.22 -8.61 -9.64
CA GLY A 135 -4.96 -8.01 -10.05
C GLY A 135 -3.90 -9.05 -10.45
N LYS A 136 -2.82 -8.56 -11.10
CA LYS A 136 -1.64 -9.37 -11.37
C LYS A 136 -1.05 -9.93 -10.07
N ARG A 137 -0.57 -11.17 -10.09
CA ARG A 137 0.20 -11.76 -8.98
C ARG A 137 1.54 -11.03 -8.84
N LEU A 138 2.11 -11.00 -7.63
CA LEU A 138 3.38 -10.30 -7.38
C LEU A 138 4.52 -10.70 -8.33
N HIS A 139 4.64 -11.99 -8.67
CA HIS A 139 5.66 -12.49 -9.60
C HIS A 139 5.45 -12.07 -11.05
N GLN A 140 4.28 -11.51 -11.39
CA GLN A 140 3.95 -10.97 -12.71
C GLN A 140 4.14 -9.45 -12.78
N ILE A 141 4.58 -8.83 -11.68
CA ILE A 141 4.81 -7.39 -11.63
C ILE A 141 6.22 -7.11 -12.15
N GLU A 142 6.28 -6.64 -13.39
CA GLU A 142 7.54 -6.31 -14.08
C GLU A 142 7.93 -4.84 -13.89
N THR A 143 6.99 -3.98 -13.51
CA THR A 143 7.17 -2.54 -13.36
C THR A 143 6.56 -2.06 -12.05
N LEU A 144 7.33 -1.30 -11.28
CA LEU A 144 6.87 -0.61 -10.07
C LEU A 144 6.87 0.90 -10.35
N LEU A 145 5.68 1.49 -10.33
CA LEU A 145 5.52 2.94 -10.33
C LEU A 145 5.71 3.47 -8.90
N VAL A 146 6.59 4.45 -8.73
CA VAL A 146 6.94 5.00 -7.42
C VAL A 146 6.78 6.51 -7.46
N PRO A 147 5.68 7.05 -6.93
CA PRO A 147 5.54 8.48 -6.69
C PRO A 147 6.61 8.94 -5.69
N VAL A 148 7.29 10.04 -5.98
CA VAL A 148 8.27 10.69 -5.11
C VAL A 148 7.98 12.18 -5.05
N ASP A 149 7.98 12.73 -3.85
CA ASP A 149 7.52 14.10 -3.55
C ASP A 149 8.54 14.89 -2.70
N GLY A 150 9.74 14.35 -2.51
CA GLY A 150 10.79 14.94 -1.68
C GLY A 150 10.60 14.76 -0.17
N THR A 151 9.51 14.13 0.27
CA THR A 151 9.24 13.92 1.70
C THR A 151 10.02 12.74 2.26
N GLU A 152 10.17 12.70 3.59
CA GLU A 152 10.74 11.54 4.30
C GLU A 152 9.91 10.27 4.05
N GLY A 153 8.58 10.39 4.05
CA GLY A 153 7.67 9.30 3.73
C GLY A 153 7.87 8.76 2.31
N GLY A 154 7.97 9.65 1.32
CA GLY A 154 8.29 9.29 -0.07
C GLY A 154 9.65 8.60 -0.20
N ALA A 155 10.66 9.05 0.54
CA ALA A 155 11.98 8.42 0.56
C ALA A 155 11.94 6.99 1.16
N LEU A 156 11.17 6.78 2.22
CA LEU A 156 10.95 5.44 2.80
C LEU A 156 10.22 4.52 1.82
N ALA A 157 9.18 5.02 1.14
CA ALA A 157 8.45 4.28 0.12
C ALA A 157 9.37 3.87 -1.05
N LEU A 158 10.22 4.78 -1.52
CA LEU A 158 11.24 4.48 -2.54
C LEU A 158 12.21 3.39 -2.07
N GLY A 159 12.68 3.46 -0.82
CA GLY A 159 13.55 2.42 -0.24
C GLY A 159 12.90 1.04 -0.23
N ALA A 160 11.62 0.96 0.14
CA ALA A 160 10.85 -0.28 0.08
C ALA A 160 10.70 -0.79 -1.36
N ALA A 161 10.35 0.08 -2.30
CA ALA A 161 10.20 -0.26 -3.72
C ALA A 161 11.51 -0.78 -4.33
N VAL A 162 12.66 -0.19 -4.00
CA VAL A 162 13.98 -0.68 -4.41
C VAL A 162 14.24 -2.08 -3.87
N GLY A 163 13.86 -2.35 -2.61
CA GLY A 163 13.96 -3.69 -2.02
C GLY A 163 13.14 -4.71 -2.79
N VAL A 164 11.90 -4.37 -3.16
CA VAL A 164 11.03 -5.24 -3.97
C VAL A 164 11.63 -5.44 -5.36
N ALA A 165 11.99 -4.37 -6.07
CA ALA A 165 12.60 -4.42 -7.40
C ALA A 165 13.85 -5.32 -7.45
N ARG A 166 14.72 -5.24 -6.45
CA ARG A 166 15.91 -6.12 -6.37
C ARG A 166 15.57 -7.59 -6.19
N SER A 167 14.49 -7.89 -5.46
CA SER A 167 14.05 -9.26 -5.22
C SER A 167 13.28 -9.88 -6.39
N THR A 168 12.59 -9.05 -7.19
CA THR A 168 11.73 -9.51 -8.29
C THR A 168 12.34 -9.30 -9.67
N GLY A 169 13.36 -8.45 -9.79
CA GLY A 169 13.88 -7.97 -11.08
C GLY A 169 12.99 -6.91 -11.75
N ALA A 170 11.96 -6.41 -11.06
CA ALA A 170 11.08 -5.38 -11.61
C ALA A 170 11.84 -4.07 -11.87
N ARG A 171 11.50 -3.39 -12.97
CA ARG A 171 11.99 -2.02 -13.22
C ARG A 171 11.20 -1.01 -12.39
N LEU A 172 11.84 0.09 -12.02
CA LEU A 172 11.21 1.24 -11.37
C LEU A 172 10.86 2.32 -12.39
N VAL A 173 9.71 2.97 -12.19
CA VAL A 173 9.36 4.25 -12.83
C VAL A 173 9.12 5.25 -11.71
N LEU A 174 10.03 6.20 -11.54
CA LEU A 174 9.86 7.30 -10.59
C LEU A 174 8.97 8.37 -11.20
N VAL A 175 7.98 8.85 -10.47
CA VAL A 175 7.13 9.96 -10.89
C VAL A 175 7.08 11.02 -9.82
N ASP A 176 7.35 12.26 -10.19
CA ASP A 176 7.02 13.44 -9.40
C ASP A 176 5.95 14.23 -10.16
N VAL A 177 4.90 14.68 -9.46
CA VAL A 177 3.81 15.45 -10.05
C VAL A 177 3.78 16.82 -9.42
N VAL A 178 4.05 17.83 -10.24
CA VAL A 178 3.93 19.23 -9.87
C VAL A 178 2.46 19.64 -10.00
N PRO A 179 1.75 19.91 -8.89
CA PRO A 179 0.37 20.34 -8.94
C PRO A 179 0.27 21.76 -9.51
N PRO A 180 -0.82 22.09 -10.22
CA PRO A 180 -1.04 23.46 -10.68
C PRO A 180 -1.19 24.41 -9.49
N THR A 181 -0.75 25.65 -9.66
CA THR A 181 -0.91 26.68 -8.61
C THR A 181 -2.40 26.89 -8.33
N PRO A 182 -2.89 26.72 -7.08
CA PRO A 182 -4.31 26.82 -6.79
C PRO A 182 -4.88 28.22 -7.08
N LEU A 183 -6.06 28.30 -7.70
CA LEU A 183 -6.71 29.57 -8.06
C LEU A 183 -6.92 30.53 -6.88
N TRP A 184 -7.14 30.01 -5.67
CA TRP A 184 -7.30 30.84 -4.47
C TRP A 184 -5.99 31.49 -4.01
N MET A 185 -4.82 30.92 -4.35
CA MET A 185 -3.54 31.62 -4.15
C MET A 185 -3.46 32.88 -5.00
N TYR A 186 -4.07 32.92 -6.19
CA TYR A 186 -4.18 34.14 -6.99
C TYR A 186 -5.12 35.17 -6.36
N GLY A 187 -6.13 34.74 -5.59
CA GLY A 187 -7.11 35.63 -4.92
C GLY A 187 -6.63 36.19 -3.57
N ALA A 188 -5.88 35.42 -2.79
CA ALA A 188 -5.38 35.81 -1.46
C ALA A 188 -4.35 36.95 -1.52
N VAL A 189 -3.69 37.14 -2.66
CA VAL A 189 -2.75 38.24 -2.87
C VAL A 189 -3.45 39.57 -3.21
N GLY A 190 -4.76 39.61 -3.39
CA GLY A 190 -5.47 40.82 -3.84
C GLY A 190 -5.27 41.09 -5.34
N VAL A 191 -6.27 41.71 -5.98
CA VAL A 191 -6.36 41.87 -7.45
C VAL A 191 -5.14 42.60 -8.07
N GLY A 192 -4.38 43.37 -7.27
CA GLY A 192 -3.13 44.01 -7.69
C GLY A 192 -1.88 43.13 -7.62
N SER A 193 -1.92 42.00 -6.89
CA SER A 193 -0.76 41.12 -6.67
C SER A 193 -0.90 39.73 -7.32
N ALA A 194 -2.07 39.43 -7.89
CA ALA A 194 -2.22 38.34 -8.88
C ALA A 194 -1.34 38.54 -10.13
N MET A 195 -0.89 39.78 -10.40
CA MET A 195 0.09 40.10 -11.45
C MET A 195 1.54 39.69 -11.11
N TYR A 196 1.81 39.18 -9.90
CA TYR A 196 3.16 38.81 -9.45
C TYR A 196 3.41 37.29 -9.33
N ILE A 197 2.45 36.44 -9.69
CA ILE A 197 2.74 35.02 -9.87
C ILE A 197 3.36 34.88 -11.27
N ASP A 198 4.69 34.94 -11.29
CA ASP A 198 5.48 34.75 -12.50
C ASP A 198 5.20 33.35 -13.05
N PRO A 199 4.71 33.21 -14.31
CA PRO A 199 4.53 31.91 -14.97
C PRO A 199 5.79 31.03 -14.95
N ALA A 200 6.97 31.65 -14.81
CA ALA A 200 8.23 30.93 -14.63
C ALA A 200 8.28 30.10 -13.35
N TRP A 201 7.40 30.31 -12.36
CA TRP A 201 7.36 29.50 -11.13
C TRP A 201 6.95 28.06 -11.41
N GLU A 202 5.99 27.84 -12.30
CA GLU A 202 5.56 26.48 -12.67
C GLU A 202 6.60 25.79 -13.56
N GLU A 203 7.33 26.57 -14.38
CA GLU A 203 8.52 26.09 -15.11
C GLU A 203 9.66 25.73 -14.17
N GLU A 204 9.93 26.56 -13.18
CA GLU A 204 10.96 26.30 -12.19
C GLU A 204 10.63 25.12 -11.29
N ALA A 205 9.36 24.98 -10.88
CA ALA A 205 8.90 23.83 -10.11
C ALA A 205 9.06 22.52 -10.91
N LEU A 206 8.68 22.53 -12.20
CA LEU A 206 8.88 21.37 -13.07
C LEU A 206 10.37 21.06 -13.27
N ARG A 207 11.21 22.06 -13.56
CA ARG A 207 12.68 21.88 -13.66
C ARG A 207 13.30 21.33 -12.38
N SER A 208 12.82 21.78 -11.23
CA SER A 208 13.27 21.30 -9.92
C SER A 208 12.87 19.85 -9.70
N ALA A 209 11.62 19.49 -10.02
CA ALA A 209 11.13 18.11 -9.97
C ALA A 209 11.94 17.19 -10.92
N GLU A 210 12.17 17.62 -12.17
CA GLU A 210 13.01 16.89 -13.15
C GLU A 210 14.41 16.63 -12.59
N THR A 211 15.06 17.67 -12.06
CA THR A 211 16.40 17.56 -11.47
C THR A 211 16.41 16.59 -10.28
N TYR A 212 15.38 16.64 -9.44
CA TYR A 212 15.23 15.76 -8.27
C TYR A 212 15.07 14.28 -8.68
N VAL A 213 14.13 13.97 -9.59
CA VAL A 213 13.88 12.59 -10.01
C VAL A 213 15.02 12.01 -10.84
N GLU A 214 15.68 12.81 -11.68
CA GLU A 214 16.88 12.39 -12.41
C GLU A 214 18.06 12.14 -11.47
N GLY A 215 18.23 12.97 -10.44
CA GLY A 215 19.23 12.75 -9.39
C GLY A 215 19.01 11.42 -8.64
N LEU A 216 17.77 11.09 -8.31
CA LEU A 216 17.39 9.79 -7.74
C LEU A 216 17.67 8.63 -8.71
N SER A 217 17.18 8.75 -9.94
CA SER A 217 17.36 7.77 -11.01
C SER A 217 18.84 7.47 -11.26
N GLY A 218 19.68 8.50 -11.37
CA GLY A 218 21.12 8.35 -11.55
C GLY A 218 21.81 7.60 -10.42
N ARG A 219 21.43 7.84 -9.16
CA ARG A 219 21.94 7.08 -7.99
C ARG A 219 21.51 5.62 -8.04
N LEU A 220 20.26 5.35 -8.39
CA LEU A 220 19.70 4.00 -8.47
C LEU A 220 20.30 3.19 -9.63
N ARG A 221 20.50 3.79 -10.81
CA ARG A 221 21.19 3.17 -11.95
C ARG A 221 22.63 2.77 -11.59
N LYS A 222 23.36 3.66 -10.91
CA LYS A 222 24.72 3.35 -10.40
C LYS A 222 24.71 2.19 -9.40
N ALA A 223 23.61 2.01 -8.68
CA ALA A 223 23.40 0.89 -7.75
C ALA A 223 22.79 -0.36 -8.41
N GLY A 224 22.78 -0.43 -9.75
CA GLY A 224 22.34 -1.60 -10.52
C GLY A 224 20.83 -1.77 -10.65
N VAL A 225 20.03 -0.74 -10.34
CA VAL A 225 18.56 -0.82 -10.44
C VAL A 225 18.10 -0.30 -11.81
N HIS A 226 17.26 -1.07 -12.49
CA HIS A 226 16.58 -0.62 -13.71
C HIS A 226 15.55 0.46 -13.36
N VAL A 227 15.77 1.71 -13.79
CA VAL A 227 14.89 2.82 -13.43
C VAL A 227 14.77 3.87 -14.54
N GLU A 228 13.54 4.34 -14.71
CA GLU A 228 13.12 5.51 -15.49
C GLU A 228 12.58 6.57 -14.53
N ALA A 229 12.68 7.85 -14.89
CA ALA A 229 12.16 8.96 -14.11
C ALA A 229 11.33 9.89 -14.99
N LYS A 230 10.24 10.41 -14.44
CA LYS A 230 9.35 11.38 -15.09
C LYS A 230 8.94 12.45 -14.07
N ALA A 231 9.05 13.70 -14.45
CA ALA A 231 8.37 14.79 -13.75
C ALA A 231 7.22 15.27 -14.64
N LEU A 232 6.03 15.40 -14.07
CA LEU A 232 4.81 15.71 -14.80
C LEU A 232 4.08 16.88 -14.15
N ARG A 233 3.29 17.61 -14.94
CA ARG A 233 2.34 18.59 -14.42
C ARG A 233 0.95 18.01 -14.43
N GLY A 234 0.16 18.33 -13.40
CA GLY A 234 -1.26 17.98 -13.36
C GLY A 234 -1.77 17.77 -11.95
N GLU A 235 -3.02 17.33 -11.84
CA GLU A 235 -3.56 16.88 -10.56
C GLU A 235 -2.86 15.58 -10.14
N VAL A 236 -2.36 15.54 -8.89
CA VAL A 236 -1.47 14.47 -8.41
C VAL A 236 -2.01 13.07 -8.66
N ALA A 237 -3.20 12.74 -8.15
CA ALA A 237 -3.75 11.40 -8.28
C ALA A 237 -4.09 11.02 -9.73
N PRO A 238 -4.83 11.83 -10.52
CA PRO A 238 -5.10 11.52 -11.92
C PRO A 238 -3.83 11.37 -12.79
N THR A 239 -2.80 12.18 -12.55
CA THR A 239 -1.54 12.08 -13.29
C THR A 239 -0.79 10.81 -12.94
N ILE A 240 -0.77 10.39 -11.66
CA ILE A 240 -0.18 9.10 -11.26
C ILE A 240 -0.95 7.94 -11.89
N ASP A 241 -2.28 7.97 -11.86
CA ASP A 241 -3.13 6.93 -12.47
C ASP A 241 -2.87 6.81 -13.99
N ALA A 242 -2.77 7.93 -14.70
CA ALA A 242 -2.49 7.94 -16.13
C ALA A 242 -1.10 7.36 -16.51
N VAL A 243 -0.13 7.38 -15.58
CA VAL A 243 1.17 6.72 -15.80
C VAL A 243 1.13 5.22 -15.46
N ALA A 244 0.15 4.81 -14.65
CA ALA A 244 0.00 3.42 -14.21
C ALA A 244 -0.74 2.54 -15.25
N GLU A 245 -1.50 3.13 -16.16
CA GLU A 245 -2.19 2.46 -17.29
C GLU A 245 -1.23 2.05 -18.43
#